data_AF-A0A947WD18-F1
#
_entry.id   AF-A0A947WD18-F1
#
_cell.length_a   1.000
_cell.length_b   1.000
_cell.length_c   1.000
_cell.angle_alpha   90.00
_cell.angle_beta   90.00
_cell.angle_gamma   90.00
#
_symmetry.space_group_name_H-M   'P 1'
#
loop_
_entity.id
_entity.type
_entity.pdbx_description
1 polymer ?
#
loop_
_entity_poly.entity_id
_entity_poly.type
_entity_poly.pdbx_seq_one_letter_code
_entity_poly.pdbx_strand_id
1 'polypeptide(L)'
;MVKAMTARWYAIGGLLLCMVCIVAVHALAYEPSWTPPSAAEISVVLDDLSFDEFVEVSYNNYMLRFPESITRFGIAEMLRVRNDRLDEYSQSYLNETRQIEVMILEALSNYNRSLLTPSQQLIYDAYEWFWSDLVAGHAFPIPITFFYYIQIPINLPDYFASFHPLRHVSDVEDYLCRLEQVDDQLDQLSQELQRHAESGILPYRDHITRLKQQIRQIIGTSEYKLAYYTALR
;
A
#
# COMPACT_ATOMS: atom_id res chain seq x y z
N MET A 1 -75.95 -34.30 41.77
CA MET A 1 -75.41 -32.96 41.40
C MET A 1 -74.41 -33.22 40.28
N VAL A 2 -74.64 -32.98 38.99
CA VAL A 2 -75.26 -31.86 38.22
C VAL A 2 -74.33 -30.65 38.04
N LYS A 3 -73.54 -30.68 36.94
CA LYS A 3 -73.03 -29.61 36.03
C LYS A 3 -71.69 -30.08 35.40
N ALA A 4 -71.64 -30.38 34.10
CA ALA A 4 -71.42 -29.50 32.93
C ALA A 4 -69.90 -29.20 32.70
N MET A 5 -69.25 -29.62 31.59
CA MET A 5 -69.20 -28.95 30.24
C MET A 5 -68.73 -27.48 30.36
N THR A 6 -67.67 -26.96 29.70
CA THR A 6 -67.18 -27.14 28.30
C THR A 6 -65.70 -26.74 28.03
N ALA A 7 -65.02 -27.45 27.12
CA ALA A 7 -64.19 -27.04 25.95
C ALA A 7 -63.20 -25.82 25.90
N ARG A 8 -61.93 -26.14 25.49
CA ARG A 8 -61.01 -25.48 24.47
C ARG A 8 -60.50 -24.03 24.71
N TRP A 9 -59.44 -23.48 24.04
CA TRP A 9 -58.44 -23.85 22.99
C TRP A 9 -57.11 -23.03 23.20
N TYR A 10 -55.99 -23.39 22.51
CA TYR A 10 -54.78 -22.57 22.14
C TYR A 10 -53.83 -22.04 23.27
N ALA A 11 -52.50 -21.89 23.10
CA ALA A 11 -51.51 -22.40 22.13
C ALA A 11 -50.05 -22.28 22.65
N ILE A 12 -49.16 -23.16 22.15
CA ILE A 12 -47.70 -23.07 21.88
C ILE A 12 -46.86 -21.93 22.53
N GLY A 13 -45.72 -22.28 23.16
CA GLY A 13 -44.52 -21.42 23.21
C GLY A 13 -43.56 -21.68 24.38
N GLY A 14 -42.26 -21.92 24.11
CA GLY A 14 -41.21 -21.97 25.16
C GLY A 14 -40.07 -22.97 25.00
N LEU A 15 -39.46 -23.11 23.81
CA LEU A 15 -38.24 -23.91 23.64
C LEU A 15 -36.96 -23.12 24.00
N LEU A 16 -35.92 -23.88 24.38
CA LEU A 16 -34.48 -23.59 24.18
C LEU A 16 -33.91 -22.32 24.81
N LEU A 17 -33.33 -22.48 26.00
CA LEU A 17 -32.19 -21.66 26.43
C LEU A 17 -30.89 -22.22 25.80
N CYS A 18 -30.76 -22.11 24.47
CA CYS A 18 -29.45 -22.29 23.84
C CYS A 18 -28.59 -21.09 24.24
N MET A 19 -27.62 -21.34 25.13
CA MET A 19 -26.61 -20.35 25.52
C MET A 19 -25.62 -20.18 24.37
N VAL A 20 -26.06 -19.47 23.32
CA VAL A 20 -25.21 -19.07 22.20
C VAL A 20 -24.15 -18.16 22.79
N CYS A 21 -22.94 -18.68 22.96
CA CYS A 21 -21.75 -17.86 23.04
C CYS A 21 -21.60 -17.18 21.68
N ILE A 22 -22.27 -16.04 21.52
CA ILE A 22 -21.92 -15.08 20.48
C ILE A 22 -20.55 -14.57 20.90
N VAL A 23 -19.50 -15.31 20.51
CA VAL A 23 -18.23 -14.69 20.20
C VAL A 23 -18.58 -13.72 19.10
N ALA A 24 -18.75 -12.46 19.48
CA ALA A 24 -18.82 -11.36 18.54
C ALA A 24 -17.42 -11.25 17.94
N VAL A 25 -17.16 -12.12 16.96
CA VAL A 25 -16.28 -11.81 15.84
C VAL A 25 -16.94 -10.61 15.16
N HIS A 26 -16.74 -9.44 15.76
CA HIS A 26 -16.36 -8.30 14.96
C HIS A 26 -15.24 -8.86 14.09
N ALA A 27 -15.43 -8.83 12.77
CA ALA A 27 -14.28 -8.83 11.91
C ALA A 27 -13.42 -7.69 12.45
N LEU A 28 -12.28 -8.03 13.06
CA LEU A 28 -11.23 -7.04 13.17
C LEU A 28 -10.86 -6.78 11.71
N ALA A 29 -11.43 -5.72 11.15
CA ALA A 29 -10.80 -5.05 10.03
C ALA A 29 -9.38 -4.81 10.52
N TYR A 30 -8.42 -5.43 9.85
CA TYR A 30 -7.02 -5.27 10.19
C TYR A 30 -6.64 -3.89 9.66
N GLU A 31 -6.84 -2.88 10.51
CA GLU A 31 -6.46 -1.51 10.22
C GLU A 31 -4.93 -1.39 10.24
N PRO A 32 -4.30 -0.71 9.26
CA PRO A 32 -2.86 -0.51 9.27
C PRO A 32 -2.38 0.27 10.51
N SER A 33 -1.27 -0.19 11.10
CA SER A 33 -0.76 0.30 12.39
C SER A 33 -0.03 1.65 12.36
N TRP A 34 0.23 2.17 11.17
CA TRP A 34 0.89 3.46 10.90
C TRP A 34 0.23 4.13 9.69
N THR A 35 0.64 5.35 9.34
CA THR A 35 0.22 6.06 8.12
C THR A 35 1.44 6.65 7.42
N PRO A 36 1.53 6.62 6.07
CA PRO A 36 2.53 7.40 5.35
C PRO A 36 2.43 8.89 5.71
N PRO A 37 3.55 9.59 5.89
CA PRO A 37 3.53 11.00 6.24
C PRO A 37 2.99 11.86 5.08
N SER A 38 2.26 12.90 5.45
CA SER A 38 1.80 13.96 4.54
C SER A 38 2.92 14.94 4.19
N ALA A 39 2.74 15.72 3.12
CA ALA A 39 3.69 16.78 2.76
C ALA A 39 3.87 17.81 3.90
N ALA A 40 2.82 18.08 4.68
CA ALA A 40 2.86 19.00 5.81
C ALA A 40 3.71 18.45 6.97
N GLU A 41 3.60 17.15 7.28
CA GLU A 41 4.40 16.51 8.33
C GLU A 41 5.88 16.43 7.92
N ILE A 42 6.18 16.07 6.67
CA ILE A 42 7.56 16.07 6.16
C ILE A 42 8.15 17.47 6.24
N SER A 43 7.42 18.51 5.81
CA SER A 43 7.91 19.89 5.86
C SER A 43 8.35 20.33 7.26
N VAL A 44 7.63 19.91 8.32
CA VAL A 44 7.99 20.22 9.72
C VAL A 44 9.20 19.42 10.18
N VAL A 45 9.34 18.17 9.72
CA VAL A 45 10.41 17.25 10.13
C VAL A 45 11.75 17.56 9.42
N LEU A 46 11.74 18.31 8.31
CA LEU A 46 12.95 18.72 7.57
C LEU A 46 13.57 20.05 8.04
N ASP A 47 12.97 20.74 9.02
CA ASP A 47 13.46 22.04 9.50
C ASP A 47 14.68 21.92 10.43
N ASP A 48 15.59 22.90 10.34
CA ASP A 48 16.83 23.04 11.15
C ASP A 48 17.73 21.79 11.26
N LEU A 49 17.72 20.89 10.27
CA LEU A 49 18.57 19.69 10.23
C LEU A 49 20.01 20.00 9.78
N SER A 50 20.98 19.19 10.24
CA SER A 50 22.29 19.12 9.56
C SER A 50 22.16 18.40 8.21
N PHE A 51 23.15 18.56 7.32
CA PHE A 51 23.10 17.93 5.98
C PHE A 51 22.94 16.40 6.03
N ASP A 52 23.65 15.71 6.94
CA ASP A 52 23.59 14.25 7.04
C ASP A 52 22.22 13.79 7.57
N GLU A 53 21.71 14.47 8.61
CA GLU A 53 20.35 14.23 9.14
C GLU A 53 19.29 14.51 8.07
N PHE A 54 19.42 15.59 7.31
CA PHE A 54 18.49 15.93 6.23
C PHE A 54 18.43 14.83 5.17
N VAL A 55 19.56 14.31 4.70
CA VAL A 55 19.59 13.23 3.70
C VAL A 55 18.90 11.98 4.23
N GLU A 56 19.21 11.56 5.47
CA GLU A 56 18.60 10.37 6.07
C GLU A 56 17.10 10.57 6.32
N VAL A 57 16.71 11.67 6.96
CA VAL A 57 15.32 11.95 7.38
C VAL A 57 14.42 12.19 6.17
N SER A 58 14.86 12.93 5.14
CA SER A 58 14.07 13.14 3.92
C SER A 58 13.86 11.84 3.14
N TYR A 59 14.90 11.02 2.96
CA TYR A 59 14.78 9.76 2.24
C TYR A 59 13.91 8.75 2.99
N ASN A 60 14.06 8.64 4.32
CA ASN A 60 13.27 7.73 5.14
C ASN A 60 11.79 8.11 5.13
N ASN A 61 11.45 9.39 5.26
CA ASN A 61 10.05 9.84 5.17
C ASN A 61 9.47 9.68 3.76
N TYR A 62 10.27 9.86 2.71
CA TYR A 62 9.86 9.53 1.34
C TYR A 62 9.63 8.03 1.15
N MET A 63 10.46 7.15 1.71
CA MET A 63 10.26 5.69 1.64
C MET A 63 8.99 5.22 2.37
N LEU A 64 8.57 5.90 3.44
CA LEU A 64 7.26 5.64 4.07
C LEU A 64 6.07 5.83 3.12
N ARG A 65 6.25 6.52 1.97
CA ARG A 65 5.24 6.62 0.90
C ARG A 65 5.10 5.35 0.05
N PHE A 66 6.02 4.37 0.17
CA PHE A 66 6.05 3.14 -0.63
C PHE A 66 6.15 1.88 0.26
N PRO A 67 5.10 1.55 1.05
CA PRO A 67 5.05 0.36 1.90
C PRO A 67 5.50 -0.96 1.27
N GLU A 68 5.22 -1.19 -0.01
CA GLU A 68 5.62 -2.43 -0.69
C GLU A 68 7.12 -2.47 -1.01
N SER A 69 7.72 -1.30 -1.26
CA SER A 69 9.16 -1.16 -1.40
C SER A 69 9.87 -1.38 -0.07
N ILE A 70 9.31 -0.90 1.05
CA ILE A 70 9.82 -1.13 2.40
C ILE A 70 9.95 -2.63 2.72
N THR A 71 8.90 -3.41 2.45
CA THR A 71 8.95 -4.87 2.61
C THR A 71 9.92 -5.51 1.63
N ARG A 72 9.89 -5.11 0.36
CA ARG A 72 10.75 -5.67 -0.70
C ARG A 72 12.24 -5.51 -0.41
N PHE A 73 12.64 -4.41 0.22
CA PHE A 73 14.02 -4.15 0.64
C PHE A 73 14.34 -4.67 2.05
N GLY A 74 13.34 -5.15 2.80
CA GLY A 74 13.52 -5.66 4.17
C GLY A 74 13.81 -4.59 5.22
N ILE A 75 13.45 -3.33 4.97
CA ILE A 75 13.82 -2.17 5.81
C ILE A 75 12.73 -1.73 6.81
N ALA A 76 11.65 -2.50 6.95
CA ALA A 76 10.54 -2.19 7.86
C ALA A 76 11.00 -1.99 9.33
N GLU A 77 11.93 -2.82 9.82
CA GLU A 77 12.49 -2.70 11.17
C GLU A 77 13.33 -1.43 11.36
N MET A 78 14.12 -1.06 10.33
CA MET A 78 14.91 0.18 10.32
C MET A 78 14.01 1.42 10.41
N LEU A 79 12.91 1.43 9.64
CA LEU A 79 11.91 2.50 9.63
C LEU A 79 10.89 2.41 10.78
N ARG A 80 10.96 1.37 11.61
CA ARG A 80 10.07 1.11 12.76
C ARG A 80 8.57 1.00 12.40
N VAL A 81 8.28 0.43 11.24
CA VAL A 81 6.91 0.19 10.73
C VAL A 81 6.62 -1.29 10.55
N ARG A 82 5.34 -1.65 10.47
CA ARG A 82 4.87 -3.01 10.17
C ARG A 82 4.77 -3.23 8.65
N ASN A 83 4.69 -4.49 8.24
CA ASN A 83 4.55 -4.89 6.83
C ASN A 83 3.06 -5.02 6.47
N ASP A 84 2.23 -4.11 6.97
CA ASP A 84 0.77 -4.18 6.98
C ASP A 84 0.11 -3.25 5.94
N ARG A 85 0.89 -2.50 5.13
CA ARG A 85 0.36 -1.60 4.10
C ARG A 85 0.71 -2.00 2.68
N LEU A 86 -0.20 -1.78 1.74
CA LEU A 86 0.09 -1.74 0.29
C LEU A 86 0.38 -0.29 -0.17
N ASP A 87 0.95 -0.12 -1.36
CA ASP A 87 1.19 1.21 -1.94
C ASP A 87 -0.15 1.88 -2.36
N GLU A 88 -0.28 3.19 -2.16
CA GLU A 88 -1.49 3.95 -2.52
C GLU A 88 -1.34 4.63 -3.91
N TYR A 89 -2.38 4.54 -4.74
CA TYR A 89 -2.43 5.08 -6.11
C TYR A 89 -3.54 6.12 -6.32
N SER A 90 -4.12 6.66 -5.25
CA SER A 90 -5.10 7.75 -5.35
C SER A 90 -4.45 9.01 -5.94
N GLN A 91 -5.21 9.82 -6.71
CA GLN A 91 -4.62 11.00 -7.35
C GLN A 91 -4.12 12.03 -6.33
N SER A 92 -4.81 12.15 -5.19
CA SER A 92 -4.38 12.95 -4.04
C SER A 92 -3.01 12.50 -3.56
N TYR A 93 -2.82 11.20 -3.35
CA TYR A 93 -1.57 10.62 -2.88
C TYR A 93 -0.43 10.80 -3.88
N LEU A 94 -0.67 10.49 -5.17
CA LEU A 94 0.32 10.66 -6.23
C LEU A 94 0.71 12.13 -6.43
N ASN A 95 -0.24 13.07 -6.30
CA ASN A 95 0.05 14.51 -6.32
C ASN A 95 0.88 14.96 -5.11
N GLU A 96 0.54 14.47 -3.91
CA GLU A 96 1.26 14.82 -2.69
C GLU A 96 2.68 14.23 -2.69
N THR A 97 2.89 13.00 -3.17
CA THR A 97 4.23 12.41 -3.34
C THR A 97 5.10 13.28 -4.25
N ARG A 98 4.54 13.80 -5.35
CA ARG A 98 5.24 14.76 -6.22
C ARG A 98 5.57 16.09 -5.52
N GLN A 99 4.68 16.58 -4.65
CA GLN A 99 4.95 17.78 -3.85
C GLN A 99 6.08 17.53 -2.84
N ILE A 100 6.15 16.34 -2.24
CA ILE A 100 7.24 15.91 -1.36
C ILE A 100 8.57 15.85 -2.14
N GLU A 101 8.59 15.28 -3.34
CA GLU A 101 9.78 15.22 -4.20
C GLU A 101 10.33 16.61 -4.55
N VAL A 102 9.45 17.56 -4.91
CA VAL A 102 9.83 18.97 -5.13
C VAL A 102 10.34 19.61 -3.84
N MET A 103 9.64 19.43 -2.71
CA MET A 103 10.00 20.00 -1.42
C MET A 103 11.38 19.53 -0.93
N ILE A 104 11.73 18.25 -1.12
CA ILE A 104 13.04 17.73 -0.75
C ILE A 104 14.13 18.32 -1.65
N LEU A 105 13.89 18.47 -2.96
CA LEU A 105 14.83 19.12 -3.88
C LEU A 105 15.05 20.60 -3.51
N GLU A 106 13.97 21.34 -3.20
CA GLU A 106 14.06 22.73 -2.76
C GLU A 106 14.80 22.85 -1.42
N ALA A 107 14.52 21.98 -0.45
CA ALA A 107 15.20 21.96 0.84
C ALA A 107 16.70 21.62 0.71
N LEU A 108 17.08 20.70 -0.20
CA LEU A 108 18.48 20.37 -0.49
C LEU A 108 19.26 21.60 -0.96
N SER A 109 18.64 22.50 -1.72
CA SER A 109 19.29 23.70 -2.25
C SER A 109 19.73 24.72 -1.17
N ASN A 110 19.21 24.60 0.05
CA ASN A 110 19.63 25.44 1.19
C ASN A 110 21.03 25.06 1.72
N TYR A 111 21.52 23.84 1.44
CA TYR A 111 22.83 23.40 1.88
C TYR A 111 23.92 23.91 0.94
N ASN A 112 24.76 24.84 1.42
CA ASN A 112 25.88 25.34 0.63
C ASN A 112 26.95 24.24 0.44
N ARG A 113 26.89 23.57 -0.71
CA ARG A 113 27.82 22.52 -1.16
C ARG A 113 29.30 22.84 -0.95
N SER A 114 29.71 24.12 -1.04
CA SER A 114 31.12 24.50 -0.86
C SER A 114 31.61 24.44 0.59
N LEU A 115 30.69 24.39 1.57
CA LEU A 115 30.98 24.24 3.00
C LEU A 115 30.91 22.77 3.47
N LEU A 116 30.39 21.87 2.63
CA LEU A 116 30.31 20.43 2.91
C LEU A 116 31.67 19.76 2.81
N THR A 117 31.88 18.70 3.61
CA THR A 117 33.07 17.84 3.51
C THR A 117 33.13 17.12 2.16
N PRO A 118 34.31 16.64 1.69
CA PRO A 118 34.40 15.96 0.39
C PRO A 118 33.47 14.74 0.24
N SER A 119 33.21 14.01 1.33
CA SER A 119 32.25 12.90 1.33
C SER A 119 30.80 13.38 1.20
N GLN A 120 30.44 14.43 1.92
CA GLN A 120 29.11 15.06 1.84
C GLN A 120 28.87 15.71 0.48
N GLN A 121 29.89 16.27 -0.18
CA GLN A 121 29.77 16.78 -1.55
C GLN A 121 29.40 15.68 -2.55
N LEU A 122 29.95 14.48 -2.42
CA LEU A 122 29.57 13.33 -3.26
C LEU A 122 28.12 12.88 -3.00
N ILE A 123 27.69 12.88 -1.73
CA ILE A 123 26.30 12.59 -1.36
C ILE A 123 25.37 13.65 -1.94
N TYR A 124 25.71 14.94 -1.78
CA TYR A 124 24.97 16.08 -2.34
C TYR A 124 24.78 15.92 -3.85
N ASP A 125 25.86 15.68 -4.61
CA ASP A 125 25.81 15.55 -6.07
C ASP A 125 24.90 14.39 -6.52
N ALA A 126 24.98 13.24 -5.83
CA ALA A 126 24.16 12.08 -6.14
C ALA A 126 22.68 12.29 -5.76
N TYR A 127 22.42 12.98 -4.66
CA TYR A 127 21.08 13.27 -4.15
C TYR A 127 20.39 14.35 -4.98
N GLU A 128 21.11 15.42 -5.35
CA GLU A 128 20.64 16.47 -6.26
C GLU A 128 20.26 15.88 -7.63
N TRP A 129 21.11 15.00 -8.19
CA TRP A 129 20.79 14.28 -9.42
C TRP A 129 19.51 13.42 -9.27
N PHE A 130 19.41 12.63 -8.20
CA PHE A 130 18.27 11.74 -7.96
C PHE A 130 16.93 12.49 -7.87
N TRP A 131 16.86 13.54 -7.05
CA TRP A 131 15.63 14.33 -6.92
C TRP A 131 15.33 15.17 -8.16
N SER A 132 16.34 15.71 -8.83
CA SER A 132 16.16 16.43 -10.09
C SER A 132 15.57 15.54 -11.19
N ASP A 133 16.00 14.27 -11.28
CA ASP A 133 15.45 13.30 -12.24
C ASP A 133 13.99 12.94 -11.92
N LEU A 134 13.67 12.67 -10.64
CA LEU A 134 12.28 12.43 -10.20
C LEU A 134 11.36 13.62 -10.51
N VAL A 135 11.77 14.84 -10.14
CA VAL A 135 10.99 16.07 -10.37
C VAL A 135 10.85 16.38 -11.86
N ALA A 136 11.91 16.20 -12.67
CA ALA A 136 11.81 16.32 -14.12
C ALA A 136 10.86 15.27 -14.72
N GLY A 137 10.81 14.07 -14.14
CA GLY A 137 9.88 13.00 -14.47
C GLY A 137 8.40 13.37 -14.33
N HIS A 138 8.05 14.38 -13.52
CA HIS A 138 6.64 14.82 -13.34
C HIS A 138 6.02 15.35 -14.65
N ALA A 139 6.84 15.88 -15.56
CA ALA A 139 6.40 16.32 -16.88
C ALA A 139 6.07 15.14 -17.83
N PHE A 140 6.46 13.91 -17.46
CA PHE A 140 6.30 12.69 -18.24
C PHE A 140 5.49 11.65 -17.46
N PRO A 141 4.16 11.85 -17.31
CA PRO A 141 3.27 10.84 -16.73
C PRO A 141 3.34 9.52 -17.51
N ILE A 142 4.07 8.55 -16.95
CA ILE A 142 4.17 7.18 -17.46
C ILE A 142 3.14 6.33 -16.70
N PRO A 143 2.28 5.54 -17.38
CA PRO A 143 1.37 4.62 -16.69
C PRO A 143 2.12 3.65 -15.78
N ILE A 144 1.68 3.50 -14.54
CA ILE A 144 2.35 2.68 -13.51
C ILE A 144 2.55 1.23 -13.99
N THR A 145 1.64 0.71 -14.82
CA THR A 145 1.74 -0.62 -15.46
C THR A 145 2.76 -0.75 -16.59
N PHE A 146 3.52 0.30 -16.94
CA PHE A 146 4.44 0.31 -18.08
C PHE A 146 5.68 -0.59 -17.85
N PHE A 147 6.27 -0.54 -16.64
CA PHE A 147 7.47 -1.30 -16.33
C PHE A 147 7.12 -2.70 -15.79
N TYR A 148 7.71 -3.74 -16.39
CA TYR A 148 7.40 -5.15 -16.12
C TYR A 148 7.52 -5.55 -14.63
N TYR A 149 8.50 -4.98 -13.91
CA TYR A 149 8.76 -5.28 -12.51
C TYR A 149 7.81 -4.61 -11.50
N ILE A 150 6.94 -3.69 -11.93
CA ILE A 150 5.97 -2.97 -11.08
C ILE A 150 4.52 -3.10 -11.60
N GLN A 151 4.22 -4.14 -12.40
CA GLN A 151 2.86 -4.40 -12.85
C GLN A 151 2.02 -4.98 -11.70
N ILE A 152 1.52 -4.09 -10.84
CA ILE A 152 0.77 -4.42 -9.61
C ILE A 152 -0.22 -5.59 -9.78
N PRO A 153 -1.12 -5.64 -10.80
CA PRO A 153 -2.10 -6.73 -10.90
C PRO A 153 -1.50 -8.11 -11.21
N ILE A 154 -0.23 -8.16 -11.64
CA ILE A 154 0.52 -9.39 -11.93
C ILE A 154 1.49 -9.71 -10.80
N ASN A 155 2.10 -8.69 -10.20
CA ASN A 155 3.13 -8.85 -9.20
C ASN A 155 2.58 -8.95 -7.76
N LEU A 156 1.34 -8.56 -7.50
CA LEU A 156 0.69 -8.70 -6.18
C LEU A 156 0.70 -10.16 -5.66
N PRO A 157 0.26 -11.19 -6.41
CA PRO A 157 0.34 -12.58 -5.94
C PRO A 157 1.78 -12.99 -5.57
N ASP A 158 2.75 -12.70 -6.44
CA ASP A 158 4.16 -13.02 -6.20
C ASP A 158 4.76 -12.21 -5.04
N TYR A 159 4.27 -10.98 -4.83
CA TYR A 159 4.66 -10.11 -3.73
C TYR A 159 4.27 -10.70 -2.37
N PHE A 160 3.00 -11.08 -2.22
CA PHE A 160 2.51 -11.73 -1.01
C PHE A 160 3.21 -13.07 -0.73
N ALA A 161 3.55 -13.86 -1.76
CA ALA A 161 4.21 -15.15 -1.53
C ALA A 161 5.74 -15.11 -1.40
N SER A 162 6.41 -14.10 -1.96
CA SER A 162 7.88 -14.08 -2.07
C SER A 162 8.57 -13.00 -1.22
N PHE A 163 7.86 -11.92 -0.88
CA PHE A 163 8.44 -10.77 -0.16
C PHE A 163 7.80 -10.54 1.21
N HIS A 164 6.52 -10.85 1.39
CA HIS A 164 5.88 -10.73 2.70
C HIS A 164 6.48 -11.75 3.69
N PRO A 165 7.00 -11.32 4.86
CA PRO A 165 7.58 -12.24 5.83
C PRO A 165 6.48 -13.10 6.47
N LEU A 166 6.75 -14.38 6.77
CA LEU A 166 5.82 -15.26 7.50
C LEU A 166 6.57 -16.00 8.62
N ARG A 167 7.17 -15.24 9.53
CA ARG A 167 8.03 -15.74 10.63
C ARG A 167 7.30 -15.74 11.97
N HIS A 168 6.37 -14.81 12.17
CA HIS A 168 5.64 -14.60 13.42
C HIS A 168 4.14 -14.44 13.18
N VAL A 169 3.34 -14.57 14.26
CA VAL A 169 1.87 -14.36 14.20
C VAL A 169 1.55 -12.94 13.72
N SER A 170 2.32 -11.94 14.15
CA SER A 170 2.24 -10.56 13.66
C SER A 170 2.37 -10.44 12.15
N ASP A 171 3.16 -11.30 11.52
CA ASP A 171 3.36 -11.21 10.07
C ASP A 171 2.15 -11.78 9.32
N VAL A 172 1.42 -12.72 9.93
CA VAL A 172 0.12 -13.21 9.42
C VAL A 172 -0.97 -12.15 9.60
N GLU A 173 -0.96 -11.40 10.70
CA GLU A 173 -1.83 -10.22 10.89
C GLU A 173 -1.55 -9.17 9.80
N ASP A 174 -0.28 -8.84 9.56
CA ASP A 174 0.16 -7.93 8.49
C ASP A 174 -0.28 -8.42 7.10
N TYR A 175 -0.24 -9.73 6.88
CA TYR A 175 -0.68 -10.37 5.62
C TYR A 175 -2.18 -10.19 5.38
N LEU A 176 -2.98 -10.44 6.42
CA LEU A 176 -4.44 -10.25 6.38
C LEU A 176 -4.81 -8.78 6.19
N CYS A 177 -4.13 -7.87 6.91
CA CYS A 177 -4.24 -6.42 6.74
C CYS A 177 -4.05 -6.00 5.28
N ARG A 178 -3.01 -6.52 4.63
CA ARG A 178 -2.74 -6.25 3.21
C ARG A 178 -3.76 -6.87 2.27
N LEU A 179 -4.28 -8.07 2.55
CA LEU A 179 -5.34 -8.67 1.74
C LEU A 179 -6.60 -7.80 1.72
N GLU A 180 -6.95 -7.17 2.84
CA GLU A 180 -8.09 -6.25 2.93
C GLU A 180 -7.90 -4.96 2.12
N GLN A 181 -6.66 -4.59 1.77
CA GLN A 181 -6.32 -3.41 0.95
C GLN A 181 -6.25 -3.69 -0.57
N VAL A 182 -6.31 -4.95 -1.02
CA VAL A 182 -6.09 -5.30 -2.43
C VAL A 182 -7.13 -4.68 -3.36
N ASP A 183 -8.41 -4.69 -2.96
CA ASP A 183 -9.50 -4.14 -3.78
C ASP A 183 -9.34 -2.61 -3.94
N ASP A 184 -9.10 -1.89 -2.85
CA ASP A 184 -8.86 -0.43 -2.86
C ASP A 184 -7.65 -0.07 -3.75
N GLN A 185 -6.54 -0.80 -3.63
CA GLN A 185 -5.35 -0.54 -4.44
C GLN A 185 -5.62 -0.76 -5.93
N LEU A 186 -6.32 -1.83 -6.29
CA LEU A 186 -6.66 -2.14 -7.69
C LEU A 186 -7.66 -1.13 -8.27
N ASP A 187 -8.63 -0.65 -7.48
CA ASP A 187 -9.58 0.38 -7.90
C ASP A 187 -8.89 1.75 -8.11
N GLN A 188 -7.99 2.14 -7.20
CA GLN A 188 -7.18 3.36 -7.37
C GLN A 188 -6.30 3.29 -8.63
N LEU A 189 -5.61 2.17 -8.84
CA LEU A 189 -4.81 1.93 -10.04
C LEU A 189 -5.68 1.97 -11.31
N SER A 190 -6.87 1.37 -11.28
CA SER A 190 -7.83 1.38 -12.39
C SER A 190 -8.23 2.82 -12.75
N GLN A 191 -8.52 3.65 -11.75
CA GLN A 191 -8.85 5.07 -11.93
C GLN A 191 -7.66 5.89 -12.49
N GLU A 192 -6.43 5.64 -12.05
CA GLU A 192 -5.22 6.28 -12.61
C GLU A 192 -5.01 5.89 -14.08
N LEU A 193 -5.12 4.61 -14.40
CA LEU A 193 -5.00 4.12 -15.78
C LEU A 193 -6.10 4.67 -16.69
N GLN A 194 -7.33 4.85 -16.18
CA GLN A 194 -8.41 5.49 -16.92
C GLN A 194 -8.11 6.98 -17.17
N ARG A 195 -7.64 7.73 -16.16
CA ARG A 195 -7.30 9.16 -16.33
C ARG A 195 -6.14 9.37 -17.31
N HIS A 196 -5.13 8.49 -17.29
CA HIS A 196 -4.10 8.45 -18.32
C HIS A 196 -4.69 8.17 -19.72
N ALA A 197 -5.59 7.20 -19.85
CA ALA A 197 -6.25 6.90 -21.12
C ALA A 197 -7.06 8.09 -21.66
N GLU A 198 -7.79 8.79 -20.78
CA GLU A 198 -8.59 9.98 -21.11
C GLU A 198 -7.71 11.17 -21.56
N SER A 199 -6.50 11.32 -21.02
CA SER A 199 -5.51 12.31 -21.47
C SER A 199 -4.66 11.84 -22.67
N GLY A 200 -4.97 10.69 -23.27
CA GLY A 200 -4.25 10.14 -24.43
C GLY A 200 -2.92 9.43 -24.10
N ILE A 201 -2.62 9.25 -22.82
CA ILE A 201 -1.43 8.55 -22.33
C ILE A 201 -1.76 7.06 -22.25
N LEU A 202 -1.33 6.29 -23.25
CA LEU A 202 -1.60 4.86 -23.34
C LEU A 202 -0.30 4.08 -23.58
N PRO A 203 -0.10 2.93 -22.90
CA PRO A 203 0.94 1.99 -23.28
C PRO A 203 0.73 1.50 -24.73
N TYR A 204 1.80 1.10 -25.40
CA TYR A 204 1.73 0.52 -26.73
C TYR A 204 0.80 -0.72 -26.78
N ARG A 205 0.08 -0.90 -27.90
CA ARG A 205 -0.98 -1.92 -28.06
C ARG A 205 -0.58 -3.32 -27.60
N ASP A 206 0.62 -3.79 -27.92
CA ASP A 206 1.04 -5.15 -27.58
C ASP A 206 1.30 -5.30 -26.07
N HIS A 207 1.67 -4.22 -25.39
CA HIS A 207 1.78 -4.18 -23.93
C HIS A 207 0.41 -4.41 -23.28
N ILE A 208 -0.60 -3.62 -23.69
CA ILE A 208 -1.98 -3.77 -23.21
C ILE A 208 -2.53 -5.17 -23.53
N THR A 209 -2.18 -5.72 -24.69
CA THR A 209 -2.62 -7.06 -25.12
C THR A 209 -2.03 -8.16 -24.25
N ARG A 210 -0.72 -8.10 -23.95
CA ARG A 210 -0.05 -9.03 -23.02
C ARG A 210 -0.57 -8.91 -21.59
N LEU A 211 -0.68 -7.68 -21.07
CA LEU A 211 -1.24 -7.40 -19.74
C LEU A 211 -2.64 -8.00 -19.57
N LYS A 212 -3.53 -7.81 -20.56
CA LYS A 212 -4.87 -8.44 -20.58
C LYS A 212 -4.84 -9.96 -20.61
N GLN A 213 -3.86 -10.57 -21.28
CA GLN A 213 -3.69 -12.02 -21.28
C GLN A 213 -3.22 -12.54 -19.91
N GLN A 214 -2.25 -11.88 -19.28
CA GLN A 214 -1.71 -12.24 -17.97
C GLN A 214 -2.79 -12.13 -16.88
N ILE A 215 -3.54 -11.02 -16.83
CA ILE A 215 -4.66 -10.83 -15.88
C ILE A 215 -5.71 -11.94 -16.05
N ARG A 216 -6.05 -12.33 -17.29
CA ARG A 216 -6.97 -13.46 -17.55
C ARG A 216 -6.43 -14.81 -17.09
N GLN A 217 -5.12 -15.02 -17.13
CA GLN A 217 -4.49 -16.25 -16.62
C GLN A 217 -4.54 -16.30 -15.08
N ILE A 218 -4.34 -15.17 -14.42
CA ILE A 218 -4.46 -15.05 -12.96
C ILE A 218 -5.92 -15.31 -12.53
N ILE A 219 -6.90 -14.62 -13.11
CA ILE A 219 -8.33 -14.81 -12.82
C ILE A 219 -8.81 -16.25 -13.16
N GLY A 220 -8.24 -16.85 -14.21
CA GLY A 220 -8.52 -18.25 -14.58
C GLY A 220 -7.84 -19.30 -13.70
N THR A 221 -7.01 -18.91 -12.74
CA THR A 221 -6.34 -19.81 -11.81
C THR A 221 -7.25 -20.08 -10.60
N SER A 222 -7.39 -21.35 -10.21
CA SER A 222 -8.14 -21.73 -9.01
C SER A 222 -7.56 -21.05 -7.77
N GLU A 223 -8.43 -20.49 -6.92
CA GLU A 223 -8.08 -19.80 -5.67
C GLU A 223 -7.03 -20.55 -4.84
N TYR A 224 -7.20 -21.86 -4.65
CA TYR A 224 -6.27 -22.74 -3.92
C TYR A 224 -4.88 -22.93 -4.56
N LYS A 225 -4.63 -22.31 -5.72
CA LYS A 225 -3.35 -22.24 -6.43
C LYS A 225 -2.84 -20.81 -6.62
N LEU A 226 -3.61 -19.79 -6.23
CA LEU A 226 -3.10 -18.43 -6.17
C LEU A 226 -2.10 -18.34 -5.02
N ALA A 227 -1.03 -17.58 -5.27
CA ALA A 227 0.09 -17.38 -4.36
C ALA A 227 -0.37 -16.93 -2.95
N TYR A 228 -1.44 -16.11 -2.90
CA TYR A 228 -2.16 -15.68 -1.69
C TYR A 228 -2.55 -16.81 -0.71
N TYR A 229 -2.87 -18.01 -1.23
CA TYR A 229 -3.37 -19.13 -0.42
C TYR A 229 -2.37 -20.28 -0.27
N THR A 230 -1.26 -20.23 -1.01
CA THR A 230 -0.17 -21.21 -0.89
C THR A 230 0.94 -20.74 0.04
N ALA A 231 1.09 -19.43 0.27
CA ALA A 231 2.07 -18.88 1.20
C ALA A 231 1.75 -19.22 2.68
N LEU A 232 0.46 -19.36 3.02
CA LEU A 232 -0.03 -19.63 4.38
C LEU A 232 -0.20 -21.14 4.69
N ARG A 233 0.50 -22.04 4.01
CA ARG A 233 0.43 -23.51 4.20
C ARG A 233 1.66 -24.08 4.88
#